data_AF-A0A0F7KTM3-F1
#
_entry.id   AF-A0A0F7KTM3-F1
#
_cell.length_a   1.000
_cell.length_b   1.000
_cell.length_c   1.000
_cell.angle_alpha   90.00
_cell.angle_beta   90.00
_cell.angle_gamma   90.00
#
_symmetry.space_group_name_H-M   'P 1'
#
loop_
_entity.id
_entity.type
_entity.pdbx_description
1 polymer ?
#
loop_
_entity_poly.entity_id
_entity_poly.type
_entity_poly.pdbx_seq_one_letter_code
_entity_poly.pdbx_strand_id
1 'polypeptide(L)'
;MRRLSPLACALLAIAILTACNSNSAPGNDREAQIDPAPTPAPRMGAAEALSGIVVEAVQPETMTDADIAAVRGLEGRCSIRLTQVSEPSFLYRPGGPATIKLNGKLIELSAAGEQRFAAGGLTVQLRPVEGEGNAGLPEHDMIVMLPGVKDELGFRGYRQCVGTGEDDG
;
A
#
# COMPACT_ATOMS: atom_id res chain seq x y z
N MET A 1 -21.69 -9.13 70.85
CA MET A 1 -20.97 -9.66 69.67
C MET A 1 -21.77 -9.29 68.41
N ARG A 2 -21.37 -8.25 67.67
CA ARG A 2 -22.02 -7.83 66.42
C ARG A 2 -21.40 -8.61 65.26
N ARG A 3 -22.20 -9.42 64.57
CA ARG A 3 -21.78 -10.13 63.35
C ARG A 3 -21.68 -9.12 62.21
N LEU A 4 -20.48 -8.93 61.66
CA LEU A 4 -20.31 -8.19 60.41
C LEU A 4 -20.87 -9.03 59.26
N SER A 5 -21.74 -8.41 58.46
CA SER A 5 -22.42 -9.03 57.32
C SER A 5 -21.49 -9.06 56.09
N PRO A 6 -21.41 -10.17 55.33
CA PRO A 6 -20.45 -10.34 54.22
C PRO A 6 -20.75 -9.47 52.99
N LEU A 7 -21.93 -8.82 52.92
CA LEU A 7 -22.29 -7.93 51.82
C LEU A 7 -21.44 -6.65 51.71
N ALA A 8 -20.78 -6.24 52.80
CA ALA A 8 -20.00 -5.00 52.80
C ALA A 8 -18.67 -5.09 52.02
N CYS A 9 -18.10 -6.29 51.88
CA CYS A 9 -16.82 -6.47 51.15
C CYS A 9 -16.98 -6.51 49.62
N ALA A 10 -18.16 -6.89 49.10
CA ALA A 10 -18.35 -7.03 47.66
C ALA A 10 -18.48 -5.68 46.93
N LEU A 11 -18.97 -4.64 47.62
CA LEU A 11 -19.18 -3.32 47.03
C LEU A 11 -17.89 -2.49 46.91
N LEU A 12 -16.83 -2.83 47.64
CA LEU A 12 -15.57 -2.07 47.62
C LEU A 12 -14.64 -2.47 46.45
N ALA A 13 -14.79 -3.68 45.91
CA ALA A 13 -13.92 -4.21 44.87
C ALA A 13 -14.25 -3.70 43.45
N ILE A 14 -15.47 -3.23 43.20
CA ILE A 14 -15.90 -2.77 41.87
C ILE A 14 -15.45 -1.32 41.60
N ALA A 15 -15.26 -0.52 42.64
CA ALA A 15 -14.89 0.89 42.51
C ALA A 15 -13.46 1.11 41.97
N ILE A 16 -12.55 0.15 42.19
CA ILE A 16 -11.13 0.28 41.80
C ILE A 16 -10.84 -0.06 40.33
N LEU A 17 -11.76 -0.66 39.57
CA LEU A 17 -11.54 -0.92 38.14
C LEU A 17 -11.87 0.28 37.24
N THR A 18 -12.63 1.27 37.73
CA THR A 18 -12.99 2.44 36.90
C THR A 18 -11.88 3.48 36.78
N ALA A 19 -10.85 3.41 37.64
CA ALA A 19 -9.71 4.32 37.63
C ALA A 19 -8.57 3.91 36.66
N CYS A 20 -8.60 2.69 36.11
CA CYS A 20 -7.52 2.20 35.25
C CYS A 20 -7.61 2.63 33.77
N ASN A 21 -8.67 3.32 33.36
CA ASN A 21 -8.85 3.78 31.97
C ASN A 21 -8.92 5.31 31.81
N SER A 22 -8.59 6.06 32.87
CA SER A 22 -8.55 7.52 32.82
C SER A 22 -7.10 8.00 32.74
N ASN A 23 -6.60 8.15 31.50
CA ASN A 23 -5.27 8.70 31.25
C ASN A 23 -5.41 10.17 30.78
N SER A 24 -5.27 11.10 31.72
CA SER A 24 -5.30 12.55 31.47
C SER A 24 -3.89 13.14 31.26
N ALA A 25 -2.91 12.32 30.86
CA ALA A 25 -1.59 12.83 30.52
C ALA A 25 -1.72 13.86 29.38
N PRO A 26 -1.12 15.06 29.51
CA PRO A 26 -1.12 16.05 28.45
C PRO A 26 -0.58 15.43 27.15
N GLY A 27 -1.43 15.31 26.12
CA GLY A 27 -1.07 14.68 24.84
C GLY A 27 -1.76 13.35 24.53
N ASN A 28 -2.65 12.84 25.41
CA ASN A 28 -3.47 11.64 25.16
C ASN A 28 -4.98 11.93 25.11
N ASP A 29 -5.37 13.19 25.19
CA ASP A 29 -6.73 13.71 25.28
C ASP A 29 -7.25 14.29 23.94
N ARG A 30 -6.46 14.18 22.87
CA ARG A 30 -6.95 14.40 21.52
C ARG A 30 -7.54 13.10 20.99
N GLU A 31 -8.86 13.08 20.81
CA GLU A 31 -9.47 12.16 19.86
C GLU A 31 -8.64 12.20 18.57
N ALA A 32 -8.29 11.03 18.04
CA ALA A 32 -7.63 10.96 16.75
C ALA A 32 -8.51 11.72 15.75
N GLN A 33 -8.01 12.84 15.27
CA GLN A 33 -8.70 13.57 14.21
C GLN A 33 -8.78 12.62 13.03
N ILE A 34 -10.01 12.24 12.65
CA ILE A 34 -10.22 11.40 11.49
C ILE A 34 -9.84 12.26 10.28
N ASP A 35 -8.73 11.91 9.65
CA ASP A 35 -8.32 12.56 8.42
C ASP A 35 -9.47 12.46 7.39
N PRO A 36 -9.69 13.50 6.58
CA PRO A 36 -10.66 13.42 5.50
C PRO A 36 -10.31 12.26 4.57
N ALA A 37 -11.34 11.62 4.01
CA ALA A 37 -11.14 10.53 3.06
C ALA A 37 -10.21 10.98 1.92
N PRO A 38 -9.24 10.15 1.52
CA PRO A 38 -8.27 10.52 0.50
C PRO A 38 -8.95 10.78 -0.84
N THR A 39 -8.53 11.83 -1.52
CA THR A 39 -8.86 12.06 -2.93
C THR A 39 -7.87 11.31 -3.82
N PRO A 40 -8.30 10.78 -4.99
CA PRO A 40 -7.38 10.10 -5.88
C PRO A 40 -6.29 11.05 -6.39
N ALA A 41 -5.07 10.54 -6.47
CA ALA A 41 -3.96 11.19 -7.11
C ALA A 41 -4.28 11.49 -8.59
N PRO A 42 -3.81 12.64 -9.12
CA PRO A 42 -4.04 12.98 -10.51
C PRO A 42 -3.37 11.97 -11.44
N ARG A 43 -4.05 11.67 -12.54
CA ARG A 43 -3.50 10.87 -13.64
C ARG A 43 -2.67 11.76 -14.54
N MET A 44 -1.44 11.35 -14.84
CA MET A 44 -0.53 12.12 -15.68
C MET A 44 0.26 11.20 -16.59
N GLY A 45 0.68 11.72 -17.74
CA GLY A 45 1.66 11.05 -18.59
C GLY A 45 3.03 11.00 -17.91
N ALA A 46 3.86 10.02 -18.27
CA ALA A 46 5.16 9.80 -17.63
C ALA A 46 6.07 11.05 -17.65
N ALA A 47 6.15 11.75 -18.79
CA ALA A 47 6.99 12.95 -18.92
C ALA A 47 6.54 14.09 -18.01
N GLU A 48 5.22 14.27 -17.84
CA GLU A 48 4.67 15.30 -16.97
C GLU A 48 4.86 14.92 -15.49
N ALA A 49 4.57 13.67 -15.12
CA ALA A 49 4.67 13.18 -13.76
C ALA A 49 6.10 13.20 -13.19
N LEU A 50 7.10 13.03 -14.07
CA LEU A 50 8.53 13.01 -13.71
C LEU A 50 9.22 14.36 -13.92
N SER A 51 8.51 15.38 -14.39
CA SER A 51 9.10 16.69 -14.68
C SER A 51 9.62 17.36 -13.41
N GLY A 52 10.90 17.77 -13.42
CA GLY A 52 11.54 18.44 -12.28
C GLY A 52 11.92 17.52 -11.12
N ILE A 53 11.77 16.19 -11.25
CA ILE A 53 12.12 15.23 -10.21
C ILE A 53 13.53 14.70 -10.44
N VAL A 54 14.35 14.73 -9.40
CA VAL A 54 15.68 14.12 -9.42
C VAL A 54 15.52 12.60 -9.39
N VAL A 55 16.27 11.90 -10.24
CA VAL A 55 16.18 10.43 -10.43
C VAL A 55 16.24 9.68 -9.10
N GLU A 56 17.16 10.07 -8.22
CA GLU A 56 17.41 9.45 -6.91
C GLU A 56 16.21 9.57 -5.95
N ALA A 57 15.30 10.52 -6.18
CA ALA A 57 14.10 10.70 -5.37
C ALA A 57 12.89 9.93 -5.91
N VAL A 58 12.98 9.32 -7.09
CA VAL A 58 11.85 8.59 -7.68
C VAL A 58 11.67 7.26 -6.94
N GLN A 59 10.53 7.12 -6.27
CA GLN A 59 10.14 5.90 -5.57
C GLN A 59 8.66 5.59 -5.85
N PRO A 60 8.30 4.31 -6.02
CA PRO A 60 6.92 3.87 -6.02
C PRO A 60 6.26 4.18 -4.68
N GLU A 61 5.07 4.77 -4.75
CA GLU A 61 4.27 5.09 -3.57
C GLU A 61 3.09 4.13 -3.44
N THR A 62 2.56 3.98 -2.24
CA THR A 62 1.33 3.21 -2.01
C THR A 62 0.12 3.96 -2.57
N MET A 63 -0.71 3.24 -3.31
CA MET A 63 -2.00 3.70 -3.78
C MET A 63 -2.98 3.73 -2.60
N THR A 64 -3.78 4.78 -2.51
CA THR A 64 -4.92 4.84 -1.59
C THR A 64 -6.10 4.06 -2.17
N ASP A 65 -7.11 3.75 -1.36
CA ASP A 65 -8.36 3.15 -1.86
C ASP A 65 -9.00 4.00 -2.97
N ALA A 66 -8.90 5.33 -2.87
CA ALA A 66 -9.38 6.25 -3.89
C ALA A 66 -8.59 6.12 -5.21
N ASP A 67 -7.26 5.94 -5.14
CA ASP A 67 -6.41 5.68 -6.30
C ASP A 67 -6.82 4.37 -6.98
N ILE A 68 -6.96 3.30 -6.19
CA ILE A 68 -7.35 1.96 -6.64
C ILE A 68 -8.73 2.00 -7.31
N ALA A 69 -9.71 2.64 -6.67
CA ALA A 69 -11.04 2.82 -7.22
C ALA A 69 -11.01 3.60 -8.54
N ALA A 70 -10.22 4.67 -8.60
CA ALA A 70 -10.07 5.45 -9.82
C ALA A 70 -9.53 4.58 -10.97
N VAL A 71 -8.57 3.68 -10.72
CA VAL A 71 -7.98 2.78 -11.74
C VAL A 71 -8.79 1.50 -11.99
N ARG A 72 -10.08 1.51 -11.64
CA ARG A 72 -11.06 0.43 -11.86
C ARG A 72 -10.89 -0.78 -10.94
N GLY A 73 -10.39 -0.57 -9.72
CA GLY A 73 -10.31 -1.60 -8.67
C GLY A 73 -9.26 -2.68 -8.94
N LEU A 74 -9.26 -3.71 -8.09
CA LEU A 74 -8.31 -4.84 -8.11
C LEU A 74 -8.80 -6.06 -8.91
N GLU A 75 -10.09 -6.13 -9.23
CA GLU A 75 -10.69 -7.31 -9.84
C GLU A 75 -10.09 -7.63 -11.23
N GLY A 76 -9.65 -8.88 -11.41
CA GLY A 76 -8.98 -9.35 -12.62
C GLY A 76 -7.63 -8.65 -12.86
N ARG A 77 -6.95 -8.25 -11.78
CA ARG A 77 -5.64 -7.61 -11.82
C ARG A 77 -4.67 -8.23 -10.81
N CYS A 78 -3.40 -8.04 -11.10
CA CYS A 78 -2.30 -8.27 -10.20
C CYS A 78 -1.75 -6.94 -9.67
N SER A 79 -1.10 -7.02 -8.52
CA SER A 79 -0.49 -5.89 -7.83
C SER A 79 0.93 -6.22 -7.41
N ILE A 80 1.77 -5.19 -7.28
CA ILE A 80 3.02 -5.25 -6.53
C ILE A 80 2.88 -4.36 -5.29
N ARG A 81 3.11 -4.96 -4.13
CA ARG A 81 3.08 -4.32 -2.81
C ARG A 81 4.51 -4.26 -2.29
N LEU A 82 5.00 -3.09 -1.88
CA LEU A 82 6.39 -2.95 -1.40
C LEU A 82 6.62 -3.63 -0.04
N THR A 83 5.55 -3.86 0.71
CA THR A 83 5.55 -4.74 1.89
C THR A 83 4.39 -5.72 1.82
N GLN A 84 4.41 -6.76 2.65
CA GLN A 84 3.35 -7.78 2.67
C GLN A 84 1.99 -7.23 3.11
N VAL A 85 1.97 -6.05 3.74
CA VAL A 85 0.76 -5.43 4.30
C VAL A 85 0.44 -4.05 3.70
N SER A 86 1.34 -3.45 2.92
CA SER A 86 1.10 -2.15 2.27
C SER A 86 0.02 -2.24 1.20
N GLU A 87 -0.69 -1.16 0.91
CA GLU A 87 -1.46 -1.07 -0.33
C GLU A 87 -0.55 -1.18 -1.59
N PRO A 88 -1.10 -1.53 -2.76
CA PRO A 88 -0.36 -1.64 -4.01
C PRO A 88 0.41 -0.37 -4.37
N SER A 89 1.63 -0.52 -4.90
CA SER A 89 2.35 0.58 -5.58
C SER A 89 2.27 0.48 -7.10
N PHE A 90 1.94 -0.72 -7.60
CA PHE A 90 1.75 -1.01 -9.00
C PHE A 90 0.55 -1.93 -9.18
N LEU A 91 -0.30 -1.64 -10.17
CA LEU A 91 -1.45 -2.45 -10.56
C LEU A 91 -1.38 -2.76 -12.04
N TYR A 92 -1.62 -4.01 -12.42
CA TYR A 92 -1.59 -4.40 -13.83
C TYR A 92 -2.59 -5.51 -14.13
N ARG A 93 -3.10 -5.53 -15.36
CA ARG A 93 -3.79 -6.71 -15.89
C ARG A 93 -2.77 -7.57 -16.64
N PRO A 94 -2.77 -8.91 -16.47
CA PRO A 94 -1.96 -9.79 -17.31
C PRO A 94 -2.22 -9.51 -18.80
N GLY A 95 -1.15 -9.25 -19.56
CA GLY A 95 -1.24 -8.87 -20.99
C GLY A 95 -1.94 -7.54 -21.28
N GLY A 96 -2.27 -6.74 -20.27
CA GLY A 96 -3.10 -5.54 -20.39
C GLY A 96 -2.46 -4.28 -19.81
N PRO A 97 -3.25 -3.22 -19.58
CA PRO A 97 -2.74 -1.96 -19.05
C PRO A 97 -2.33 -2.09 -17.59
N ALA A 98 -1.40 -1.23 -17.21
CA ALA A 98 -0.91 -1.10 -15.85
C ALA A 98 -0.94 0.36 -15.37
N THR A 99 -0.76 0.54 -14.07
CA THR A 99 -0.65 1.85 -13.42
C THR A 99 0.37 1.77 -12.30
N ILE A 100 1.31 2.70 -12.30
CA ILE A 100 2.26 2.91 -11.20
C ILE A 100 1.95 4.24 -10.52
N LYS A 101 2.12 4.31 -9.20
CA LYS A 101 2.11 5.60 -8.49
C LYS A 101 3.53 6.07 -8.26
N LEU A 102 3.90 7.19 -8.87
CA LEU A 102 5.20 7.84 -8.71
C LEU A 102 4.99 9.32 -8.44
N ASN A 103 5.68 9.85 -7.44
CA ASN A 103 5.67 11.26 -7.05
C ASN A 103 4.24 11.85 -6.89
N GLY A 104 3.36 11.10 -6.23
CA GLY A 104 1.97 11.44 -6.00
C GLY A 104 1.11 11.46 -7.27
N LYS A 105 1.57 10.87 -8.38
CA LYS A 105 0.85 10.79 -9.67
C LYS A 105 0.58 9.35 -10.06
N LEU A 106 -0.59 9.10 -10.63
CA LEU A 106 -0.93 7.82 -11.25
C LEU A 106 -0.52 7.86 -12.73
N ILE A 107 0.40 7.00 -13.12
CA ILE A 107 0.91 6.94 -14.49
C ILE A 107 0.43 5.65 -15.14
N GLU A 108 -0.37 5.76 -16.19
CA GLU A 108 -0.84 4.62 -16.97
C GLU A 108 0.24 4.12 -17.93
N LEU A 109 0.43 2.80 -17.97
CA LEU A 109 1.38 2.11 -18.83
C LEU A 109 0.64 1.09 -19.69
N SER A 110 1.12 0.88 -20.90
CA SER A 110 0.63 -0.20 -21.78
C SER A 110 1.54 -1.43 -21.65
N ALA A 111 0.99 -2.63 -21.87
CA ALA A 111 1.79 -3.84 -22.00
C ALA A 111 2.79 -3.66 -23.16
N ALA A 112 4.05 -3.96 -22.89
CA ALA A 112 5.17 -3.84 -23.82
C ALA A 112 5.97 -5.15 -23.94
N GLY A 113 5.42 -6.24 -23.41
CA GLY A 113 6.04 -7.56 -23.36
C GLY A 113 5.57 -8.34 -22.15
N GLU A 114 6.14 -9.53 -21.96
CA GLU A 114 5.90 -10.34 -20.78
C GLU A 114 6.41 -9.61 -19.52
N GLN A 115 5.50 -9.37 -18.57
CA GLN A 115 5.79 -8.66 -17.32
C GLN A 115 6.45 -7.28 -17.53
N ARG A 116 6.27 -6.67 -18.72
CA ARG A 116 6.87 -5.40 -19.12
C ARG A 116 5.81 -4.40 -19.52
N PHE A 117 5.92 -3.19 -19.00
CA PHE A 117 4.95 -2.11 -19.22
C PHE A 117 5.67 -0.80 -19.52
N ALA A 118 5.15 -0.01 -20.46
CA ALA A 118 5.80 1.24 -20.85
C ALA A 118 4.82 2.34 -21.24
N ALA A 119 5.25 3.59 -21.03
CA ALA A 119 4.64 4.80 -21.59
C ALA A 119 5.64 5.96 -21.59
N GLY A 120 5.76 6.69 -22.71
CA GLY A 120 6.54 7.94 -22.76
C GLY A 120 8.00 7.80 -22.30
N GLY A 121 8.64 6.66 -22.58
CA GLY A 121 10.02 6.36 -22.17
C GLY A 121 10.17 5.78 -20.76
N LEU A 122 9.14 5.88 -19.90
CA LEU A 122 9.10 5.17 -18.62
C LEU A 122 8.80 3.69 -18.90
N THR A 123 9.58 2.81 -18.29
CA THR A 123 9.35 1.37 -18.36
C THR A 123 9.36 0.75 -16.96
N VAL A 124 8.46 -0.20 -16.74
CA VAL A 124 8.43 -1.06 -15.56
C VAL A 124 8.57 -2.51 -16.03
N GLN A 125 9.55 -3.22 -15.49
CA GLN A 125 9.74 -4.65 -15.68
C GLN A 125 9.54 -5.35 -14.33
N LEU A 126 8.68 -6.37 -14.31
CA LEU A 126 8.56 -7.26 -13.16
C LEU A 126 9.40 -8.51 -13.41
N ARG A 127 10.14 -8.93 -12.37
CA ARG A 127 10.95 -10.14 -12.38
C ARG A 127 10.63 -10.97 -11.14
N PRO A 128 10.15 -12.21 -11.28
CA PRO A 128 9.99 -13.12 -10.15
C PRO A 128 11.33 -13.33 -9.44
N VAL A 129 11.27 -13.51 -8.13
CA VAL A 129 12.45 -13.87 -7.34
C VAL A 129 12.15 -15.15 -6.60
N GLU A 130 13.16 -16.02 -6.50
CA GLU A 130 13.03 -17.24 -5.72
C GLU A 130 12.78 -16.89 -4.25
N GLY A 131 11.64 -17.35 -3.75
CA GLY A 131 11.21 -17.13 -2.37
C GLY A 131 9.79 -16.58 -2.27
N GLU A 132 9.27 -16.66 -1.05
CA GLU A 132 7.98 -16.10 -0.67
C GLU A 132 8.17 -15.29 0.62
N GLY A 133 7.36 -14.24 0.76
CA GLY A 133 7.26 -13.55 2.03
C GLY A 133 6.65 -14.42 3.11
N ASN A 134 6.81 -14.05 4.38
CA ASN A 134 6.18 -14.71 5.53
C ASN A 134 4.65 -14.91 5.39
N ALA A 135 3.98 -14.06 4.60
CA ALA A 135 2.55 -14.18 4.28
C ALA A 135 2.24 -15.11 3.09
N GLY A 136 3.21 -15.86 2.57
CA GLY A 136 3.06 -16.74 1.40
C GLY A 136 2.93 -16.01 0.06
N LEU A 137 3.27 -14.71 0.02
CA LEU A 137 3.18 -13.94 -1.23
C LEU A 137 4.48 -14.09 -2.04
N PRO A 138 4.41 -14.39 -3.34
CA PRO A 138 5.59 -14.50 -4.20
C PRO A 138 6.39 -13.20 -4.25
N GLU A 139 7.70 -13.29 -4.06
CA GLU A 139 8.59 -12.13 -4.17
C GLU A 139 8.85 -11.74 -5.62
N HIS A 140 8.89 -10.45 -5.89
CA HIS A 140 9.22 -9.89 -7.20
C HIS A 140 10.12 -8.66 -7.06
N ASP A 141 11.06 -8.50 -7.99
CA ASP A 141 11.68 -7.22 -8.27
C ASP A 141 10.82 -6.44 -9.25
N MET A 142 10.44 -5.22 -8.87
CA MET A 142 9.92 -4.21 -9.77
C MET A 142 11.05 -3.27 -10.18
N ILE A 143 11.43 -3.32 -11.45
CA ILE A 143 12.55 -2.57 -12.01
C ILE A 143 11.98 -1.41 -12.83
N VAL A 144 12.26 -0.18 -12.40
CA VAL A 144 11.78 1.05 -13.02
C VAL A 144 12.93 1.71 -13.79
N MET A 145 12.74 1.90 -15.09
CA MET A 145 13.65 2.64 -15.97
C MET A 145 13.02 3.97 -16.34
N LEU A 146 13.66 5.09 -15.98
CA LEU A 146 13.12 6.43 -16.24
C LEU A 146 13.49 6.92 -17.65
N PRO A 147 12.71 7.82 -18.26
CA PRO A 147 13.03 8.39 -19.56
C PRO A 147 14.37 9.12 -19.57
N GLY A 148 15.22 8.85 -20.56
CA GLY A 148 16.44 9.63 -20.82
C GLY A 148 17.60 9.38 -19.87
N VAL A 149 17.48 8.42 -18.95
CA VAL A 149 18.56 8.02 -18.03
C VAL A 149 18.88 6.54 -18.22
N LYS A 150 20.09 6.13 -17.85
CA LYS A 150 20.55 4.73 -17.99
C LYS A 150 20.34 3.91 -16.72
N ASP A 151 20.15 4.57 -15.59
CA ASP A 151 20.04 3.90 -14.31
C ASP A 151 18.70 3.18 -14.18
N GLU A 152 18.75 2.01 -13.55
CA GLU A 152 17.59 1.21 -13.20
C GLU A 152 17.34 1.32 -11.70
N LEU A 153 16.07 1.55 -11.33
CA LEU A 153 15.64 1.60 -9.94
C LEU A 153 14.92 0.30 -9.60
N GLY A 154 15.57 -0.55 -8.80
CA GLY A 154 15.01 -1.83 -8.36
C GLY A 154 14.30 -1.72 -7.02
N PHE A 155 13.07 -2.22 -6.96
CA PHE A 155 12.26 -2.27 -5.74
C PHE A 155 11.78 -3.70 -5.49
N ARG A 156 12.21 -4.29 -4.37
CA ARG A 156 11.68 -5.59 -3.93
C ARG A 156 10.26 -5.41 -3.40
N GLY A 157 9.37 -6.29 -3.81
CA GLY A 157 8.00 -6.33 -3.32
C GLY A 157 7.38 -7.71 -3.49
N TYR A 158 6.06 -7.76 -3.32
CA TYR A 158 5.26 -8.97 -3.29
C TYR A 158 4.15 -8.89 -4.32
N ARG A 159 3.99 -9.94 -5.12
CA ARG A 159 2.92 -10.06 -6.11
C ARG A 159 1.66 -10.61 -5.45
N GLN A 160 0.53 -9.99 -5.75
CA GLN A 160 -0.79 -10.50 -5.36
C GLN A 160 -1.81 -10.26 -6.47
N CYS A 161 -2.53 -11.29 -6.88
CA CYS A 161 -3.57 -11.20 -7.90
C CYS A 161 -4.95 -11.49 -7.33
N VAL A 162 -5.97 -10.78 -7.84
CA VAL A 162 -7.36 -10.91 -7.39
C VAL A 162 -8.23 -11.22 -8.60
N GLY A 163 -9.01 -12.29 -8.52
CA GLY A 163 -9.99 -12.64 -9.56
C GLY A 163 -9.41 -12.96 -10.95
N THR A 164 -8.11 -13.30 -11.04
CA THR A 164 -7.43 -13.56 -12.33
C THR A 164 -7.53 -15.00 -12.81
N GLY A 165 -8.09 -15.93 -12.03
CA GLY A 165 -8.17 -17.36 -12.40
C GLY A 165 -6.81 -18.05 -12.56
N GLU A 166 -5.74 -17.36 -12.22
CA GLU A 166 -4.36 -17.84 -12.18
C GLU A 166 -4.03 -17.98 -10.70
N ASP A 167 -4.48 -19.12 -10.16
CA ASP A 167 -4.15 -19.57 -8.81
C ASP A 167 -2.63 -19.70 -8.68
N ASP A 168 -2.19 -19.43 -7.46
CA ASP A 168 -0.82 -19.50 -6.96
C ASP A 168 -0.08 -20.75 -7.49
N GLY A 169 0.99 -20.50 -8.24
CA GLY A 169 1.99 -21.49 -8.65
C GLY A 169 3.37 -21.03 -8.24
#